data_AF-A0A256G209-F1
#
_entry.id   AF-A0A256G209-F1
#
_cell.length_a   1.000
_cell.length_b   1.000
_cell.length_c   1.000
_cell.angle_alpha   90.00
_cell.angle_beta   90.00
_cell.angle_gamma   90.00
#
_symmetry.space_group_name_H-M   'P 1'
#
loop_
_entity.id
_entity.type
_entity.pdbx_description
1 polymer ?
#
loop_
_entity_poly.entity_id
_entity_poly.type
_entity_poly.pdbx_seq_one_letter_code
_entity_poly.pdbx_strand_id
1 'polypeptide(L)' 'MTKILPVLLIALMALHIIKPLGLPGLKRRGDFWKIAAFAIFTMALVVGFHFAES' A
#
# COMPACT_ATOMS: atom_id res chain seq x y z
N MET A 1 6.73 -16.26 10.66
CA MET A 1 5.68 -15.22 10.89
C MET A 1 6.06 -13.95 10.14
N THR A 2 5.66 -13.82 8.87
CA THR A 2 6.16 -12.81 7.93
C THR A 2 5.54 -11.43 8.21
N LYS A 3 5.98 -10.77 9.31
CA LYS A 3 5.54 -9.41 9.70
C LYS A 3 6.24 -8.30 8.89
N ILE A 4 7.05 -8.68 7.90
CA ILE A 4 7.85 -7.74 7.09
C ILE A 4 6.96 -6.80 6.27
N LEU A 5 5.87 -7.33 5.70
CA LEU A 5 4.98 -6.56 4.84
C LEU A 5 4.28 -5.38 5.54
N PRO A 6 3.63 -5.56 6.71
CA PRO A 6 3.03 -4.43 7.43
C PRO A 6 4.07 -3.41 7.90
N VAL A 7 5.28 -3.84 8.28
CA VAL A 7 6.36 -2.92 8.68
C VAL A 7 6.83 -2.08 7.48
N LEU A 8 7.01 -2.70 6.31
CA LEU A 8 7.36 -1.99 5.07
C LEU A 8 6.28 -0.98 4.64
N LEU A 9 5.00 -1.35 4.77
CA LEU A 9 3.88 -0.46 4.45
C LEU A 9 3.88 0.81 5.32
N ILE A 10 4.06 0.64 6.63
CA ILE A 10 4.16 1.78 7.55
C ILE A 10 5.39 2.63 7.22
N ALA A 11 6.53 2.01 6.93
CA ALA A 11 7.75 2.74 6.55
C ALA A 11 7.55 3.57 5.27
N LEU A 12 6.90 3.00 4.24
CA LEU A 12 6.57 3.72 3.00
C LEU A 12 5.61 4.89 3.25
N MET A 13 4.59 4.70 4.09
CA MET A 13 3.66 5.77 4.47
C MET A 13 4.37 6.88 5.25
N ALA A 14 5.24 6.53 6.20
CA ALA A 14 6.05 7.48 6.96
C ALA A 14 7.00 8.28 6.05
N LEU A 15 7.66 7.60 5.11
CA LEU A 15 8.51 8.25 4.12
C LEU A 15 7.71 9.24 3.25
N HIS A 16 6.49 8.86 2.85
CA HIS A 16 5.59 9.71 2.07
C HIS A 16 5.14 10.97 2.83
N ILE A 17 4.96 10.86 4.15
CA ILE A 17 4.65 12.00 5.01
C ILE A 17 5.83 12.98 5.04
N ILE A 18 7.08 12.51 5.07
CA ILE A 18 8.30 13.36 5.10
C ILE A 18 8.54 14.02 3.74
N LYS A 19 8.46 13.25 2.65
CA LYS A 19 8.62 13.73 1.29
C LYS A 19 7.58 13.04 0.39
N PRO A 20 6.67 13.79 -0.26
CA PRO A 20 5.75 13.17 -1.20
C PRO A 20 6.54 12.50 -2.32
N LEU A 21 6.24 11.23 -2.59
CA LEU A 21 6.92 10.39 -3.58
C LEU A 21 6.75 10.91 -5.02
N GLY A 22 5.88 11.90 -5.27
CA GLY A 22 5.77 12.58 -6.56
C GLY A 22 5.08 11.77 -7.66
N LEU A 23 4.60 10.57 -7.32
CA LEU A 23 3.84 9.70 -8.24
C LEU A 23 2.51 10.36 -8.64
N PRO A 24 1.99 10.11 -9.85
CA PRO A 24 0.67 10.58 -10.26
C PRO A 24 -0.39 10.00 -9.32
N GLY A 25 -0.95 10.85 -8.45
CA GLY A 25 -1.89 10.46 -7.39
C GLY A 25 -1.33 10.50 -5.97
N LEU A 26 -0.01 10.62 -5.80
CA LEU A 26 0.74 10.68 -4.54
C LEU A 26 1.57 11.99 -4.48
N LYS A 27 0.92 13.10 -4.82
CA LYS A 27 1.57 14.42 -4.97
C LYS A 27 1.49 15.24 -3.69
N ARG A 28 0.48 15.02 -2.85
CA ARG A 28 0.28 15.72 -1.59
C ARG A 28 0.61 14.79 -0.42
N ARG A 29 1.15 15.33 0.68
CA ARG A 29 1.44 14.54 1.90
C ARG A 29 0.20 13.81 2.43
N GLY A 30 -0.98 14.40 2.27
CA GLY A 30 -2.27 13.78 2.63
C GLY A 30 -2.64 12.56 1.78
N ASP A 31 -1.96 12.31 0.66
CA ASP A 31 -2.18 11.14 -0.19
C ASP A 31 -1.55 9.86 0.38
N PHE A 32 -0.85 9.92 1.52
CA PHE A 32 -0.21 8.75 2.14
C PHE A 32 -1.18 7.57 2.35
N TRP A 33 -2.46 7.84 2.61
CA TRP A 33 -3.50 6.82 2.80
C TRP A 33 -3.72 5.96 1.56
N LYS A 34 -3.43 6.48 0.37
CA LYS A 34 -3.58 5.75 -0.91
C LYS A 34 -2.61 4.57 -1.00
N ILE A 35 -1.48 4.62 -0.29
CA ILE A 35 -0.54 3.49 -0.18
C ILE A 35 -1.23 2.32 0.52
N ALA A 36 -1.94 2.56 1.62
CA ALA A 36 -2.69 1.53 2.34
C ALA A 36 -3.87 1.02 1.53
N ALA A 37 -4.64 1.93 0.91
CA ALA A 37 -5.76 1.56 0.06
C ALA A 37 -5.31 0.67 -1.11
N PHE A 38 -4.19 1.00 -1.76
CA PHE A 38 -3.60 0.19 -2.82
C PHE A 38 -3.20 -1.20 -2.32
N ALA A 39 -2.50 -1.29 -1.17
CA ALA A 39 -2.10 -2.58 -0.62
C ALA A 39 -3.29 -3.48 -0.27
N ILE A 40 -4.35 -2.91 0.32
CA ILE A 40 -5.59 -3.65 0.61
C ILE A 40 -6.24 -4.13 -0.69
N PHE A 41 -6.32 -3.28 -1.70
CA PHE A 41 -6.87 -3.62 -3.00
C PHE A 41 -6.09 -4.76 -3.67
N THR A 42 -4.75 -4.68 -3.70
CA THR A 42 -3.90 -5.74 -4.24
C THR A 42 -4.09 -7.06 -3.48
N MET A 43 -4.19 -7.01 -2.15
CA MET A 43 -4.46 -8.22 -1.35
C MET A 43 -5.83 -8.82 -1.68
N ALA A 44 -6.87 -7.99 -1.76
CA ALA A 44 -8.21 -8.44 -2.10
C ALA A 44 -8.25 -9.08 -3.49
N LEU A 45 -7.53 -8.52 -4.46
CA LEU A 45 -7.38 -9.11 -5.78
C LEU A 45 -6.67 -10.46 -5.71
N VAL A 46 -5.50 -10.55 -5.09
CA VAL A 46 -4.73 -11.80 -4.99
C VAL A 46 -5.55 -12.90 -4.32
N VAL A 47 -6.24 -12.57 -3.23
CA VAL A 47 -7.12 -13.51 -2.52
C VAL A 47 -8.32 -13.89 -3.38
N GLY A 48 -8.96 -12.93 -4.04
CA GLY A 48 -10.08 -13.19 -4.93
C GLY A 48 -9.71 -14.07 -6.13
N PHE A 49 -8.54 -13.83 -6.74
CA PHE A 49 -7.99 -14.67 -7.81
C PHE A 49 -7.70 -16.07 -7.32
N HIS A 50 -7.05 -16.21 -6.16
CA HIS A 50 -6.81 -17.52 -5.55
C HIS A 50 -8.13 -18.30 -5.35
N PHE A 51 -9.21 -17.64 -4.93
CA PHE A 51 -10.54 -18.27 -4.80
C PHE A 51 -11.21 -18.60 -6.15
N ALA A 52 -10.90 -17.85 -7.21
CA ALA A 52 -11.45 -18.12 -8.55
C ALA A 52 -10.74 -19.29 -9.26
N GLU A 53 -9.50 -19.57 -8.87
CA GLU A 53 -8.66 -20.66 -9.43
C GLU A 53 -8.74 -21.97 -8.62
N SER A 54 -9.41 -21.98 -7.46
CA SER A 54 -9.58 -23.16 -6.58
C SER A 54 -10.93 -23.83 -6.75
#